data_AF-A0A6J1YRM7-F1
#
_entry.id   AF-A0A6J1YRM7-F1
#
_cell.length_a   1.000
_cell.length_b   1.000
_cell.length_c   1.000
_cell.angle_alpha   90.00
_cell.angle_beta   90.00
_cell.angle_gamma   90.00
#
_symmetry.space_group_name_H-M   'P 1'
#
loop_
_entity.id
_entity.type
_entity.pdbx_description
1 polymer ?
#
loop_
_entity_poly.entity_id
_entity_poly.type
_entity_poly.pdbx_seq_one_letter_code
_entity_poly.pdbx_strand_id
1 'polypeptide(L)'
;MRGLRRAGRAAAAALGGLVRTWAPPAPRAGVEGVWLQCSPSTFCLEDTSPRTMNLDIQCQQLSDTRWMELLPLIQQYQVVRLDDCGLTEVRCKDICSALQANPSLTELSLCTNELHDAGVRLVLQGLQSPSCRIQKLSLRNCCLTNTGCEVLRDALRSLPTLRELQLSDNPLGDAGLQLLCKGLLDPQCHLEKLQLEYCNLTAASCEPLAAVLRAWRHVRELVVSNNDIGEAGVQALCRGLVDSACQLETLKLENCGLTPASCKDLCSVVASKASLQELDLGGNKLGDQGIATLCPALLHPSSRLRVLWLWDCDITTTGCRDLCQVLRAKESLKELSLAGNALGDEGARLLCESLLEPGCQLQSLWVKSCGLTAACCPHVSAMLTHNKHLVELQMSDNKLGDSGVQELCQGLSQPSATLRVLWLGDCDVANGGCNSLASLLVVNRSLRELDLSNNCMDDRGILRLMESLERPDCALEQLVLYDIYWTQQTEDLLQALGERKPGLRIIS
;
A
#
# COMPACT_ATOMS: atom_id res chain seq x y z
N MET A 1 17.88 -0.07 -63.34
CA MET A 1 17.93 1.40 -63.50
C MET A 1 16.82 2.00 -62.64
N ARG A 2 17.17 2.99 -61.79
CA ARG A 2 16.41 4.17 -61.30
C ARG A 2 14.90 3.96 -60.99
N GLY A 3 14.31 4.31 -59.85
CA GLY A 3 14.73 5.15 -58.73
C GLY A 3 13.48 5.62 -57.95
N LEU A 4 13.51 5.41 -56.64
CA LEU A 4 13.19 6.40 -55.57
C LEU A 4 11.86 7.20 -55.56
N ARG A 5 11.15 6.98 -54.43
CA ARG A 5 10.65 7.95 -53.42
C ARG A 5 9.22 8.55 -53.49
N ARG A 6 8.50 8.20 -52.40
CA ARG A 6 7.74 9.05 -51.43
C ARG A 6 6.45 9.74 -51.89
N ALA A 7 5.33 9.30 -51.30
CA ALA A 7 4.46 10.04 -50.36
C ALA A 7 3.26 9.12 -50.04
N GLY A 8 2.99 8.76 -48.79
CA GLY A 8 2.04 9.51 -47.95
C GLY A 8 1.38 8.55 -46.95
N ARG A 9 1.57 8.85 -45.67
CA ARG A 9 0.82 8.28 -44.52
C ARG A 9 -0.62 8.78 -44.57
N ALA A 10 -1.61 7.93 -44.29
CA ALA A 10 -2.75 8.24 -43.40
C ALA A 10 -3.77 7.07 -43.35
N ALA A 11 -4.26 6.83 -42.13
CA ALA A 11 -5.54 6.21 -41.77
C ALA A 11 -5.69 4.67 -41.89
N ALA A 12 -5.36 3.97 -40.81
CA ALA A 12 -6.22 2.96 -40.18
C ALA A 12 -5.57 2.45 -38.88
N ALA A 13 -5.77 3.17 -37.79
CA ALA A 13 -5.45 2.72 -36.44
C ALA A 13 -6.59 3.15 -35.51
N ALA A 14 -7.47 2.21 -35.17
CA ALA A 14 -8.36 2.27 -34.02
C ALA A 14 -8.98 0.88 -33.81
N LEU A 15 -9.07 0.46 -32.54
CA LEU A 15 -9.72 -0.74 -31.99
C LEU A 15 -8.84 -2.01 -31.93
N GLY A 16 -8.20 -2.17 -30.77
CA GLY A 16 -7.48 -3.38 -30.38
C GLY A 16 -6.75 -3.21 -29.05
N GLY A 17 -7.50 -2.90 -27.98
CA GLY A 17 -6.95 -2.82 -26.62
C GLY A 17 -6.59 -4.23 -26.13
N LEU A 18 -5.29 -4.51 -26.07
CA LEU A 18 -4.73 -5.71 -25.46
C LEU A 18 -4.77 -5.56 -23.93
N VAL A 19 -5.62 -6.36 -23.29
CA VAL A 19 -5.50 -6.76 -21.89
C VAL A 19 -4.12 -7.42 -21.73
N ARG A 20 -3.18 -6.76 -21.05
CA ARG A 20 -1.93 -7.39 -20.63
C ARG A 20 -2.23 -8.21 -19.38
N THR A 21 -2.42 -9.50 -19.56
CA THR A 21 -2.37 -10.50 -18.50
C THR A 21 -0.98 -10.48 -17.88
N TRP A 22 -0.90 -10.16 -16.60
CA TRP A 22 0.30 -10.35 -15.78
C TRP A 22 0.46 -11.87 -15.57
N ALA A 23 1.49 -12.46 -16.19
CA ALA A 23 1.85 -13.86 -15.99
C ALA A 23 3.23 -13.89 -15.28
N PRO A 24 3.38 -14.62 -14.16
CA PRO A 24 4.67 -14.74 -13.50
C PRO A 24 5.63 -15.58 -14.38
N PRO A 25 6.95 -15.29 -14.37
CA PRO A 25 7.90 -16.05 -15.16
C PRO A 25 8.06 -17.48 -14.62
N ALA A 26 8.00 -18.47 -15.51
CA ALA A 26 8.33 -19.86 -15.21
C ALA A 26 9.83 -20.02 -14.82
N PRO A 27 10.18 -20.97 -13.93
CA PRO A 27 11.52 -21.09 -13.40
C PRO A 27 12.50 -21.61 -14.46
N ARG A 28 13.66 -20.96 -14.61
CA ARG A 28 14.80 -21.51 -15.34
C ARG A 28 15.74 -22.23 -14.39
N ALA A 29 16.03 -23.47 -14.74
CA ALA A 29 16.96 -24.36 -14.06
C ALA A 29 18.42 -23.89 -14.19
N GLY A 30 19.18 -24.04 -13.11
CA GLY A 30 20.61 -24.35 -13.12
C GLY A 30 21.58 -23.16 -13.15
N VAL A 31 21.97 -22.68 -11.95
CA VAL A 31 23.37 -22.36 -11.65
C VAL A 31 23.64 -22.77 -10.20
N GLU A 32 24.63 -23.65 -10.02
CA GLU A 32 25.09 -24.17 -8.74
C GLU A 32 25.84 -23.12 -7.92
N GLY A 33 25.49 -23.01 -6.63
CA GLY A 33 26.38 -22.87 -5.49
C GLY A 33 27.38 -21.71 -5.41
N VAL A 34 27.04 -20.68 -4.62
CA VAL A 34 28.00 -20.05 -3.70
C VAL A 34 27.33 -19.85 -2.35
N TRP A 35 27.87 -20.52 -1.34
CA TRP A 35 27.45 -20.46 0.05
C TRP A 35 27.90 -19.13 0.67
N LEU A 36 26.98 -18.22 0.98
CA LEU A 36 27.25 -17.12 1.90
C LEU A 36 27.05 -17.63 3.33
N GLN A 37 28.18 -17.79 4.02
CA GLN A 37 28.25 -18.15 5.42
C GLN A 37 27.52 -17.12 6.29
N CYS A 38 26.63 -17.62 7.14
CA CYS A 38 26.04 -16.87 8.24
C CYS A 38 27.14 -16.48 9.25
N SER A 39 27.21 -15.20 9.60
CA SER A 39 27.89 -14.74 10.81
C SER A 39 26.87 -14.64 11.96
N PRO A 40 27.20 -15.11 13.19
CA PRO A 40 26.26 -15.20 14.29
C PRO A 40 26.29 -13.97 15.21
N SER A 41 25.10 -13.61 15.71
CA SER A 41 24.80 -12.98 17.01
C SER A 41 24.75 -11.45 17.14
N THR A 42 23.56 -11.00 17.56
CA THR A 42 23.24 -9.98 18.58
C THR A 42 23.53 -8.51 18.34
N PHE A 43 22.44 -7.74 18.23
CA PHE A 43 22.15 -6.69 19.22
C PHE A 43 20.65 -6.69 19.54
N CYS A 44 20.31 -7.24 20.71
CA CYS A 44 19.01 -7.02 21.36
C CYS A 44 19.12 -5.71 22.15
N LEU A 45 18.36 -4.69 21.77
CA LEU A 45 18.09 -3.58 22.67
C LEU A 45 16.98 -4.03 23.65
N GLU A 46 17.23 -3.87 24.95
CA GLU A 46 16.30 -4.21 26.01
C GLU A 46 15.07 -3.29 25.96
N ASP A 47 13.98 -3.78 25.37
CA ASP A 47 12.65 -3.20 25.51
C ASP A 47 11.98 -3.79 26.77
N THR A 48 11.43 -2.91 27.61
CA THR A 48 10.80 -3.23 28.91
C THR A 48 9.29 -3.43 28.80
N SER A 49 8.77 -3.63 27.60
CA SER A 49 7.42 -4.14 27.36
C SER A 49 7.33 -5.65 27.68
N PRO A 50 6.16 -6.18 28.11
CA PRO A 50 6.01 -7.60 28.41
C PRO A 50 6.42 -8.41 27.17
N ARG A 51 7.46 -9.25 27.30
CA ARG A 51 8.05 -10.01 26.18
C ARG A 51 6.96 -10.88 25.52
N THR A 52 6.34 -10.39 24.46
CA THR A 52 5.50 -11.17 23.56
C THR A 52 6.38 -12.17 22.84
N MET A 53 6.13 -13.46 23.02
CA MET A 53 6.84 -14.50 22.28
C MET A 53 6.28 -14.58 20.87
N ASN A 54 7.11 -14.20 19.89
CA ASN A 54 6.73 -14.05 18.49
C ASN A 54 7.64 -14.91 17.60
N LEU A 55 7.03 -15.60 16.63
CA LEU A 55 7.70 -16.35 15.58
C LEU A 55 7.32 -15.69 14.25
N ASP A 56 8.31 -15.20 13.51
CA ASP A 56 8.09 -14.53 12.22
C ASP A 56 9.13 -15.05 11.22
N ILE A 57 8.68 -15.85 10.25
CA ILE A 57 9.48 -16.39 9.16
C ILE A 57 8.76 -16.05 7.85
N GLN A 58 9.51 -15.46 6.92
CA GLN A 58 9.00 -14.98 5.64
C GLN A 58 9.94 -15.38 4.51
N CYS A 59 9.39 -15.81 3.37
CA CYS A 59 10.12 -16.11 2.12
C CYS A 59 11.28 -17.11 2.30
N GLN A 60 11.07 -18.15 3.12
CA GLN A 60 12.10 -19.14 3.44
C GLN A 60 11.54 -20.57 3.42
N GLN A 61 12.15 -21.43 2.60
CA GLN A 61 11.82 -22.84 2.59
C GLN A 61 12.34 -23.53 3.86
N LEU A 62 11.44 -24.19 4.59
CA LEU A 62 11.79 -24.87 5.84
C LEU A 62 12.15 -26.34 5.57
N SER A 63 13.34 -26.76 5.98
CA SER A 63 13.71 -28.18 6.02
C SER A 63 12.91 -28.93 7.09
N ASP A 64 12.85 -30.26 7.01
CA ASP A 64 12.12 -31.05 8.02
C ASP A 64 12.76 -30.95 9.41
N THR A 65 14.09 -30.86 9.49
CA THR A 65 14.78 -30.64 10.76
C THR A 65 14.40 -29.30 11.38
N ARG A 66 14.39 -28.23 10.57
CA ARG A 66 14.00 -26.91 11.02
C ARG A 66 12.52 -26.88 11.40
N TRP A 67 11.66 -27.53 10.64
CA TRP A 67 10.24 -27.66 10.95
C TRP A 67 10.00 -28.27 12.34
N MET A 68 10.70 -29.37 12.65
CA MET A 68 10.61 -30.02 13.96
C MET A 68 11.07 -29.13 15.11
N GLU A 69 12.06 -28.26 14.89
CA GLU A 69 12.50 -27.27 15.87
C GLU A 69 11.45 -26.17 16.12
N LEU A 70 10.61 -25.86 15.12
CA LEU A 70 9.61 -24.80 15.20
C LEU A 70 8.30 -25.23 15.87
N LEU A 71 7.94 -26.52 15.79
CA LEU A 71 6.67 -27.01 16.35
C LEU A 71 6.47 -26.68 17.85
N PRO A 72 7.47 -26.84 18.73
CA PRO A 72 7.33 -26.43 20.14
C PRO A 72 7.11 -24.93 20.32
N LEU A 73 7.63 -24.09 19.40
CA LEU A 73 7.42 -22.65 19.43
C LEU A 73 5.98 -22.30 19.05
N ILE A 74 5.43 -22.95 18.03
CA ILE A 74 4.02 -22.79 17.61
C ILE A 74 3.06 -23.17 18.74
N GLN A 75 3.44 -24.08 19.65
CA GLN A 75 2.63 -24.46 20.81
C GLN A 75 2.60 -23.41 21.93
N GLN A 76 3.53 -22.46 21.95
CA GLN A 76 3.74 -21.57 23.10
C GLN A 76 3.58 -20.08 22.76
N TYR A 77 3.86 -19.72 21.50
CA TYR A 77 4.01 -18.33 21.10
C TYR A 77 2.65 -17.66 20.86
N GLN A 78 2.60 -16.36 21.13
CA GLN A 78 1.37 -15.56 21.00
C GLN A 78 1.12 -15.13 19.56
N VAL A 79 2.20 -14.91 18.81
CA VAL A 79 2.19 -14.50 17.41
C VAL A 79 3.00 -15.53 16.62
N VAL A 80 2.36 -16.12 15.61
CA VAL A 80 2.99 -17.07 14.68
C VAL A 80 2.74 -16.59 13.26
N ARG A 81 3.81 -16.22 12.56
CA ARG A 81 3.80 -15.87 11.14
C ARG A 81 4.78 -16.77 10.40
N LEU A 82 4.25 -17.52 9.44
CA LEU A 82 4.99 -18.44 8.58
C LEU A 82 4.57 -18.16 7.14
N ASP A 83 4.95 -16.99 6.65
CA ASP A 83 4.51 -16.48 5.35
C ASP A 83 5.49 -16.94 4.26
N ASP A 84 4.99 -17.40 3.12
CA ASP A 84 5.82 -17.92 2.01
C ASP A 84 6.93 -18.90 2.47
N CYS A 85 6.52 -19.90 3.26
CA CYS A 85 7.42 -20.87 3.90
C CYS A 85 7.38 -22.26 3.25
N GLY A 86 6.68 -22.39 2.12
CA GLY A 86 6.45 -23.68 1.45
C GLY A 86 5.64 -24.65 2.31
N LEU A 87 4.69 -24.16 3.10
CA LEU A 87 3.82 -25.01 3.90
C LEU A 87 2.85 -25.77 2.99
N THR A 88 2.73 -27.07 3.24
CA THR A 88 1.84 -27.98 2.50
C THR A 88 0.74 -28.52 3.43
N GLU A 89 -0.25 -29.21 2.85
CA GLU A 89 -1.30 -29.90 3.61
C GLU A 89 -0.74 -30.85 4.68
N VAL A 90 0.41 -31.50 4.43
CA VAL A 90 1.04 -32.43 5.39
C VAL A 90 1.42 -31.69 6.67
N ARG A 91 2.08 -30.54 6.53
CA ARG A 91 2.49 -29.70 7.67
C ARG A 91 1.30 -29.10 8.41
N CYS A 92 0.14 -28.96 7.76
CA CYS A 92 -1.09 -28.49 8.42
C CYS A 92 -1.59 -29.45 9.51
N LYS A 93 -1.26 -30.75 9.45
CA LYS A 93 -1.59 -31.69 10.54
C LYS A 93 -0.78 -31.43 11.79
N ASP A 94 0.50 -31.12 11.62
CA ASP A 94 1.38 -30.76 12.74
C ASP A 94 0.97 -29.40 13.32
N ILE A 95 0.66 -28.43 12.44
CA ILE A 95 0.10 -27.12 12.84
C ILE A 95 -1.19 -27.34 13.64
N CYS A 96 -2.15 -28.12 13.14
CA CYS A 96 -3.40 -28.41 13.86
C CYS A 96 -3.14 -28.89 15.29
N SER A 97 -2.24 -29.87 15.45
CA SER A 97 -1.90 -30.43 16.76
C SER A 97 -1.20 -29.41 17.66
N ALA A 98 -0.29 -28.62 17.10
CA ALA A 98 0.42 -27.58 17.82
C ALA A 98 -0.51 -26.45 18.29
N LEU A 99 -1.45 -26.02 17.44
CA LEU A 99 -2.43 -24.98 17.75
C LEU A 99 -3.40 -25.43 18.84
N GLN A 100 -3.83 -26.69 18.85
CA GLN A 100 -4.69 -27.22 19.92
C GLN A 100 -4.04 -27.17 21.29
N ALA A 101 -2.72 -27.33 21.34
CA ALA A 101 -1.92 -27.25 22.55
C ALA A 101 -1.52 -25.82 22.93
N ASN A 102 -1.86 -24.80 22.14
CA ASN A 102 -1.48 -23.41 22.38
C ASN A 102 -2.60 -22.59 23.04
N PRO A 103 -2.51 -22.28 24.35
CA PRO A 103 -3.49 -21.44 25.05
C PRO A 103 -3.23 -19.93 24.91
N SER A 104 -2.09 -19.55 24.31
CA SER A 104 -1.58 -18.18 24.27
C SER A 104 -1.73 -17.52 22.90
N LEU A 105 -2.08 -18.26 21.85
CA LEU A 105 -2.15 -17.76 20.48
C LEU A 105 -3.18 -16.62 20.34
N THR A 106 -2.71 -15.51 19.78
CA THR A 106 -3.50 -14.31 19.49
C THR A 106 -3.43 -13.91 18.01
N GLU A 107 -2.34 -14.21 17.31
CA GLU A 107 -2.18 -13.96 15.87
C GLU A 107 -1.59 -15.17 15.16
N LEU A 108 -2.22 -15.55 14.05
CA LEU A 108 -1.73 -16.58 13.13
C LEU A 108 -1.74 -16.02 11.70
N SER A 109 -0.58 -16.01 11.07
CA SER A 109 -0.40 -15.70 9.65
C SER A 109 0.26 -16.87 8.93
N LEU A 110 -0.37 -17.35 7.87
CA LEU A 110 0.14 -18.41 7.01
C LEU A 110 0.14 -17.96 5.54
N CYS A 111 0.34 -16.67 5.28
CA CYS A 111 0.15 -16.07 3.96
C CYS A 111 1.02 -16.75 2.90
N THR A 112 0.54 -16.78 1.65
CA THR A 112 1.35 -17.24 0.50
C THR A 112 1.86 -18.67 0.71
N ASN A 113 0.99 -19.58 1.16
CA ASN A 113 1.30 -21.01 1.23
C ASN A 113 0.21 -21.81 0.53
N GLU A 114 0.56 -22.86 -0.20
CA GLU A 114 -0.39 -23.70 -0.94
C GLU A 114 -1.13 -24.68 -0.01
N LEU A 115 -1.89 -24.15 0.96
CA LEU A 115 -2.60 -24.95 1.96
C LEU A 115 -3.81 -25.66 1.36
N HIS A 116 -4.47 -25.02 0.38
CA HIS A 116 -5.76 -25.43 -0.18
C HIS A 116 -6.85 -25.58 0.89
N ASP A 117 -8.07 -25.94 0.46
CA ASP A 117 -9.21 -26.11 1.37
C ASP A 117 -8.95 -27.18 2.47
N ALA A 118 -8.19 -28.23 2.14
CA ALA A 118 -7.88 -29.32 3.06
C ALA A 118 -6.91 -28.88 4.16
N GLY A 119 -5.84 -28.16 3.82
CA GLY A 119 -4.91 -27.62 4.80
C GLY A 119 -5.56 -26.56 5.69
N VAL A 120 -6.34 -25.64 5.09
CA VAL A 120 -7.09 -24.64 5.86
C VAL A 120 -8.09 -25.30 6.82
N ARG A 121 -8.76 -26.39 6.41
CA ARG A 121 -9.62 -27.15 7.32
C ARG A 121 -8.87 -27.66 8.55
N LEU A 122 -7.68 -28.22 8.37
CA LEU A 122 -6.86 -28.71 9.48
C LEU A 122 -6.42 -27.56 10.40
N VAL A 123 -5.99 -26.44 9.82
CA VAL A 123 -5.61 -25.25 10.61
C VAL A 123 -6.79 -24.75 11.44
N LEU A 124 -7.97 -24.60 10.83
CA LEU A 124 -9.19 -24.15 11.52
C LEU A 124 -9.62 -25.14 12.61
N GLN A 125 -9.53 -26.44 12.36
CA GLN A 125 -9.75 -27.47 13.39
C GLN A 125 -8.79 -27.31 14.58
N GLY A 126 -7.56 -26.88 14.32
CA GLY A 126 -6.57 -26.57 15.35
C GLY A 126 -6.99 -25.41 16.25
N LEU A 127 -7.61 -24.38 15.66
CA LEU A 127 -8.07 -23.17 16.35
C LEU A 127 -9.36 -23.36 17.14
N GLN A 128 -10.12 -24.43 16.90
CA GLN A 128 -11.39 -24.71 17.60
C GLN A 128 -11.22 -25.25 19.04
N SER A 129 -10.00 -25.23 19.58
CA SER A 129 -9.76 -25.58 20.98
C SER A 129 -10.45 -24.59 21.93
N PRO A 130 -11.11 -25.04 23.03
CA PRO A 130 -11.75 -24.15 24.00
C PRO A 130 -10.82 -23.13 24.65
N SER A 131 -9.51 -23.38 24.64
CA SER A 131 -8.48 -22.47 25.15
C SER A 131 -7.98 -21.46 24.11
N CYS A 132 -8.42 -21.54 22.86
CA CYS A 132 -7.95 -20.65 21.80
C CYS A 132 -8.42 -19.21 22.06
N ARG A 133 -7.49 -18.26 21.90
CA ARG A 133 -7.74 -16.83 22.10
C ARG A 133 -7.36 -16.02 20.86
N ILE A 134 -7.43 -16.65 19.69
CA ILE A 134 -7.04 -16.04 18.42
C ILE A 134 -7.85 -14.75 18.19
N GLN A 135 -7.16 -13.69 17.84
CA GLN A 135 -7.73 -12.37 17.54
C GLN A 135 -7.53 -12.02 16.07
N LYS A 136 -6.41 -12.41 15.46
CA LYS A 136 -6.09 -12.16 14.05
C LYS A 136 -5.74 -13.45 13.34
N LEU A 137 -6.43 -13.71 12.23
CA LEU A 137 -6.15 -14.83 11.33
C LEU A 137 -5.92 -14.31 9.92
N SER A 138 -4.74 -14.57 9.37
CA SER A 138 -4.45 -14.33 7.96
C SER A 138 -4.21 -15.62 7.20
N LEU A 139 -5.03 -15.81 6.17
CA LEU A 139 -4.97 -16.89 5.19
C LEU A 139 -4.90 -16.31 3.77
N ARG A 140 -4.22 -15.17 3.62
CA ARG A 140 -4.04 -14.52 2.32
C ARG A 140 -3.27 -15.44 1.36
N ASN A 141 -3.71 -15.51 0.10
CA ASN A 141 -3.04 -16.31 -0.92
C ASN A 141 -2.75 -17.76 -0.46
N CYS A 142 -3.77 -18.43 0.09
CA CYS A 142 -3.66 -19.79 0.64
C CYS A 142 -4.30 -20.87 -0.24
N CYS A 143 -4.63 -20.51 -1.49
CA CYS A 143 -5.36 -21.34 -2.45
C CYS A 143 -6.73 -21.82 -1.94
N LEU A 144 -7.40 -21.01 -1.11
CA LEU A 144 -8.74 -21.28 -0.60
C LEU A 144 -9.79 -21.02 -1.69
N THR A 145 -10.77 -21.91 -1.81
CA THR A 145 -11.86 -21.79 -2.79
C THR A 145 -13.22 -21.70 -2.10
N ASN A 146 -14.30 -21.68 -2.90
CA ASN A 146 -15.67 -21.67 -2.37
C ASN A 146 -15.98 -22.87 -1.44
N THR A 147 -15.36 -24.04 -1.64
CA THR A 147 -15.55 -25.21 -0.76
C THR A 147 -14.90 -25.01 0.60
N GLY A 148 -13.77 -24.30 0.66
CA GLY A 148 -13.14 -23.91 1.91
C GLY A 148 -13.99 -22.95 2.75
N CYS A 149 -14.84 -22.12 2.12
CA CYS A 149 -15.74 -21.20 2.82
C CYS A 149 -16.80 -21.91 3.69
N GLU A 150 -17.15 -23.17 3.40
CA GLU A 150 -18.02 -23.95 4.29
C GLU A 150 -17.36 -24.20 5.65
N VAL A 151 -16.06 -24.49 5.64
CA VAL A 151 -15.30 -24.73 6.86
C VAL A 151 -15.08 -23.43 7.63
N LEU A 152 -14.77 -22.34 6.93
CA LEU A 152 -14.67 -21.01 7.55
C LEU A 152 -15.99 -20.59 8.22
N ARG A 153 -17.13 -20.80 7.53
CA ARG A 153 -18.46 -20.52 8.10
C ARG A 153 -18.64 -21.19 9.45
N ASP A 154 -18.28 -22.47 9.56
CA ASP A 154 -18.45 -23.23 10.80
C ASP A 154 -17.41 -22.83 11.85
N ALA A 155 -16.16 -22.56 11.44
CA ALA A 155 -15.12 -22.09 12.32
C ALA A 155 -15.45 -20.73 12.97
N LEU A 156 -16.01 -19.79 12.23
CA LEU A 156 -16.37 -18.45 12.74
C LEU A 156 -17.36 -18.49 13.90
N ARG A 157 -18.25 -19.50 13.94
CA ARG A 157 -19.19 -19.69 15.07
C ARG A 157 -18.50 -20.12 16.36
N SER A 158 -17.35 -20.76 16.22
CA SER A 158 -16.55 -21.31 17.32
C SER A 158 -15.36 -20.42 17.70
N LEU A 159 -15.22 -19.24 17.10
CA LEU A 159 -14.09 -18.33 17.32
C LEU A 159 -14.58 -16.93 17.77
N PRO A 160 -15.20 -16.79 18.95
CA PRO A 160 -15.78 -15.52 19.40
C PRO A 160 -14.74 -14.45 19.72
N THR A 161 -13.46 -14.83 19.87
CA THR A 161 -12.35 -13.92 20.12
C THR A 161 -11.80 -13.28 18.86
N LEU A 162 -12.12 -13.82 17.67
CA LEU A 162 -11.57 -13.36 16.40
C LEU A 162 -12.08 -11.96 16.05
N ARG A 163 -11.15 -11.04 15.80
CA ARG A 163 -11.39 -9.62 15.48
C ARG A 163 -10.96 -9.26 14.07
N GLU A 164 -9.96 -9.93 13.52
CA GLU A 164 -9.42 -9.65 12.19
C GLU A 164 -9.30 -10.94 11.37
N LEU A 165 -9.86 -10.90 10.17
CA LEU A 165 -9.81 -12.00 9.20
C LEU A 165 -9.36 -11.47 7.85
N GLN A 166 -8.24 -11.99 7.36
CA GLN A 166 -7.70 -11.67 6.04
C GLN A 166 -7.79 -12.89 5.13
N LEU A 167 -8.55 -12.77 4.03
CA LEU A 167 -8.76 -13.83 3.04
C LEU A 167 -8.40 -13.37 1.62
N SER A 168 -7.75 -12.21 1.47
CA SER A 168 -7.35 -11.68 0.18
C SER A 168 -6.57 -12.70 -0.68
N ASP A 169 -6.60 -12.53 -2.00
CA ASP A 169 -5.89 -13.36 -2.97
C ASP A 169 -6.31 -14.84 -2.94
N ASN A 170 -7.56 -15.12 -2.61
CA ASN A 170 -8.14 -16.46 -2.68
C ASN A 170 -9.36 -16.46 -3.59
N PRO A 171 -9.50 -17.40 -4.54
CA PRO A 171 -10.64 -17.46 -5.47
C PRO A 171 -11.92 -17.97 -4.79
N LEU A 172 -12.46 -17.21 -3.83
CA LEU A 172 -13.67 -17.57 -3.08
C LEU A 172 -14.92 -17.54 -3.97
N GLY A 173 -15.02 -16.52 -4.83
CA GLY A 173 -16.19 -16.28 -5.66
C GLY A 173 -17.45 -15.93 -4.87
N ASP A 174 -18.52 -15.57 -5.58
CA ASP A 174 -19.78 -15.16 -4.95
C ASP A 174 -20.41 -16.26 -4.08
N ALA A 175 -20.34 -17.51 -4.53
CA ALA A 175 -20.85 -18.65 -3.77
C ALA A 175 -20.09 -18.86 -2.45
N GLY A 176 -18.76 -18.70 -2.48
CA GLY A 176 -17.93 -18.79 -1.28
C GLY A 176 -18.23 -17.67 -0.30
N LEU A 177 -18.33 -16.42 -0.78
CA LEU A 177 -18.68 -15.30 0.09
C LEU A 177 -20.09 -15.43 0.68
N GLN A 178 -21.06 -15.90 -0.09
CA GLN A 178 -22.41 -16.18 0.43
C GLN A 178 -22.39 -17.19 1.58
N LEU A 179 -21.55 -18.22 1.50
CA LEU A 179 -21.36 -19.19 2.60
C LEU A 179 -20.67 -18.55 3.80
N LEU A 180 -19.60 -17.77 3.56
CA LEU A 180 -18.88 -17.05 4.60
C LEU A 180 -19.82 -16.10 5.37
N CYS A 181 -20.66 -15.34 4.66
CA CYS A 181 -21.64 -14.42 5.24
C CYS A 181 -22.59 -15.11 6.23
N LYS A 182 -22.95 -16.39 6.01
CA LYS A 182 -23.77 -17.15 6.97
C LYS A 182 -23.05 -17.40 8.30
N GLY A 183 -21.73 -17.44 8.32
CA GLY A 183 -20.91 -17.51 9.53
C GLY A 183 -20.72 -16.13 10.16
N LEU A 184 -20.51 -15.11 9.33
CA LEU A 184 -20.37 -13.71 9.79
C LEU A 184 -21.65 -13.14 10.41
N LEU A 185 -22.82 -13.65 10.03
CA LEU A 185 -24.12 -13.33 10.63
C LEU A 185 -24.38 -14.05 11.97
N ASP A 186 -23.49 -14.95 12.40
CA ASP A 186 -23.64 -15.62 13.69
C ASP A 186 -23.47 -14.60 14.84
N PRO A 187 -24.35 -14.58 15.85
CA PRO A 187 -24.24 -13.66 16.99
C PRO A 187 -22.94 -13.81 17.80
N GLN A 188 -22.22 -14.93 17.69
CA GLN A 188 -20.93 -15.13 18.32
C GLN A 188 -19.76 -14.54 17.51
N CYS A 189 -19.98 -14.14 16.26
CA CYS A 189 -18.97 -13.50 15.43
C CYS A 189 -18.85 -12.01 15.79
N HIS A 190 -17.69 -11.62 16.33
CA HIS A 190 -17.39 -10.25 16.75
C HIS A 190 -16.30 -9.60 15.90
N LEU A 191 -16.26 -9.95 14.61
CA LEU A 191 -15.23 -9.48 13.70
C LEU A 191 -15.29 -7.94 13.56
N GLU A 192 -14.13 -7.31 13.62
CA GLU A 192 -13.96 -5.86 13.49
C GLU A 192 -13.33 -5.49 12.15
N LYS A 193 -12.54 -6.40 11.56
CA LYS A 193 -11.81 -6.18 10.32
C LYS A 193 -11.94 -7.35 9.37
N LEU A 194 -12.33 -7.07 8.14
CA LEU A 194 -12.47 -8.06 7.08
C LEU A 194 -11.76 -7.58 5.81
N GLN A 195 -10.84 -8.40 5.30
CA GLN A 195 -10.13 -8.16 4.04
C GLN A 195 -10.41 -9.26 3.03
N LEU A 196 -10.89 -8.85 1.84
CA LEU A 196 -11.36 -9.71 0.75
C LEU A 196 -10.85 -9.22 -0.61
N GLU A 197 -9.61 -8.75 -0.68
CA GLU A 197 -9.05 -8.27 -1.95
C GLU A 197 -8.81 -9.43 -2.93
N TYR A 198 -8.99 -9.23 -4.24
CA TYR A 198 -8.75 -10.28 -5.24
C TYR A 198 -9.47 -11.61 -4.91
N CYS A 199 -10.73 -11.54 -4.46
CA CYS A 199 -11.52 -12.71 -4.06
C CYS A 199 -12.48 -13.24 -5.15
N ASN A 200 -12.37 -12.72 -6.37
CA ASN A 200 -13.27 -13.00 -7.50
C ASN A 200 -14.74 -12.68 -7.18
N LEU A 201 -14.99 -11.59 -6.45
CA LEU A 201 -16.34 -11.16 -6.07
C LEU A 201 -16.95 -10.29 -7.17
N THR A 202 -18.26 -10.42 -7.38
CA THR A 202 -19.05 -9.58 -8.28
C THR A 202 -20.12 -8.82 -7.51
N ALA A 203 -20.97 -8.05 -8.20
CA ALA A 203 -22.14 -7.41 -7.58
C ALA A 203 -23.03 -8.38 -6.76
N ALA A 204 -23.08 -9.67 -7.12
CA ALA A 204 -23.88 -10.68 -6.44
C ALA A 204 -23.42 -10.96 -4.99
N SER A 205 -22.16 -10.64 -4.67
CA SER A 205 -21.59 -10.73 -3.33
C SER A 205 -22.02 -9.62 -2.39
N CYS A 206 -22.43 -8.47 -2.93
CA CYS A 206 -22.59 -7.25 -2.16
C CYS A 206 -23.87 -7.21 -1.30
N GLU A 207 -24.97 -7.82 -1.74
CA GLU A 207 -26.19 -7.92 -0.90
C GLU A 207 -26.00 -8.79 0.35
N PRO A 208 -25.43 -10.02 0.24
CA PRO A 208 -25.03 -10.80 1.41
C PRO A 208 -24.11 -10.02 2.37
N LEU A 209 -23.11 -9.33 1.84
CA LEU A 209 -22.18 -8.54 2.64
C LEU A 209 -22.87 -7.32 3.27
N ALA A 210 -23.78 -6.65 2.57
CA ALA A 210 -24.59 -5.57 3.11
C ALA A 210 -25.47 -6.04 4.27
N ALA A 211 -26.03 -7.26 4.20
CA ALA A 211 -26.78 -7.85 5.30
C ALA A 211 -25.89 -8.09 6.54
N VAL A 212 -24.65 -8.58 6.33
CA VAL A 212 -23.64 -8.72 7.39
C VAL A 212 -23.34 -7.36 8.03
N LEU A 213 -23.09 -6.32 7.23
CA LEU A 213 -22.76 -4.99 7.73
C LEU A 213 -23.87 -4.39 8.61
N ARG A 214 -25.15 -4.62 8.27
CA ARG A 214 -26.29 -4.21 9.12
C ARG A 214 -26.31 -4.91 10.48
N ALA A 215 -25.89 -6.17 10.53
CA ALA A 215 -25.81 -6.94 11.76
C ALA A 215 -24.57 -6.54 12.60
N TRP A 216 -23.45 -6.25 11.95
CA TRP A 216 -22.19 -5.89 12.60
C TRP A 216 -22.23 -4.52 13.27
N ARG A 217 -21.96 -4.52 14.58
CA ARG A 217 -21.88 -3.30 15.39
C ARG A 217 -20.45 -2.84 15.66
N HIS A 218 -19.48 -3.75 15.53
CA HIS A 218 -18.08 -3.51 15.88
C HIS A 218 -17.14 -3.42 14.67
N VAL A 219 -17.65 -3.54 13.44
CA VAL A 219 -16.81 -3.42 12.25
C VAL A 219 -16.20 -2.02 12.15
N ARG A 220 -14.88 -2.00 12.00
CA ARG A 220 -14.01 -0.83 11.84
C ARG A 220 -13.36 -0.80 10.47
N GLU A 221 -13.09 -1.96 9.87
CA GLU A 221 -12.37 -2.04 8.59
C GLU A 221 -13.08 -3.00 7.64
N LEU A 222 -13.36 -2.50 6.43
CA LEU A 222 -13.80 -3.32 5.31
C LEU A 222 -12.93 -3.03 4.10
N VAL A 223 -12.26 -4.07 3.61
CA VAL A 223 -11.44 -4.02 2.40
C VAL A 223 -12.00 -5.03 1.39
N VAL A 224 -12.51 -4.54 0.27
CA VAL A 224 -13.01 -5.37 -0.84
C VAL A 224 -12.40 -4.96 -2.19
N SER A 225 -11.28 -4.24 -2.15
CA SER A 225 -10.54 -3.78 -3.32
C SER A 225 -10.26 -4.91 -4.31
N ASN A 226 -10.03 -4.57 -5.58
CA ASN A 226 -9.64 -5.52 -6.62
C ASN A 226 -10.67 -6.65 -6.81
N ASN A 227 -11.97 -6.29 -6.80
CA ASN A 227 -13.09 -7.16 -7.15
C ASN A 227 -14.04 -6.42 -8.07
N ASP A 228 -14.54 -7.06 -9.13
CA ASP A 228 -15.44 -6.45 -10.11
C ASP A 228 -16.89 -6.36 -9.61
N ILE A 229 -17.08 -5.64 -8.50
CA ILE A 229 -18.39 -5.45 -7.86
C ILE A 229 -19.25 -4.43 -8.60
N GLY A 230 -18.62 -3.49 -9.31
CA GLY A 230 -19.25 -2.47 -10.13
C GLY A 230 -20.19 -1.54 -9.36
N GLU A 231 -20.89 -0.67 -10.10
CA GLU A 231 -21.81 0.32 -9.53
C GLU A 231 -22.92 -0.31 -8.67
N ALA A 232 -23.52 -1.40 -9.14
CA ALA A 232 -24.61 -2.08 -8.42
C ALA A 232 -24.14 -2.69 -7.09
N GLY A 233 -22.93 -3.28 -7.08
CA GLY A 233 -22.35 -3.83 -5.86
C GLY A 233 -22.01 -2.75 -4.84
N VAL A 234 -21.38 -1.66 -5.28
CA VAL A 234 -21.04 -0.52 -4.42
C VAL A 234 -22.30 0.10 -3.83
N GLN A 235 -23.34 0.28 -4.63
CA GLN A 235 -24.63 0.78 -4.14
C GLN A 235 -25.19 -0.10 -3.01
N ALA A 236 -25.16 -1.43 -3.15
CA ALA A 236 -25.62 -2.35 -2.11
C ALA A 236 -24.78 -2.23 -0.83
N LEU A 237 -23.44 -2.18 -0.97
CA LEU A 237 -22.53 -2.01 0.17
C LEU A 237 -22.76 -0.68 0.89
N CYS A 238 -22.86 0.43 0.16
CA CYS A 238 -23.12 1.75 0.71
C CYS A 238 -24.43 1.78 1.49
N ARG A 239 -25.51 1.18 0.96
CA ARG A 239 -26.78 1.04 1.69
C ARG A 239 -26.60 0.27 2.98
N GLY A 240 -25.92 -0.89 2.94
CA GLY A 240 -25.63 -1.68 4.13
C GLY A 240 -24.83 -0.92 5.19
N LEU A 241 -23.84 -0.12 4.77
CA LEU A 241 -23.04 0.72 5.66
C LEU A 241 -23.86 1.84 6.29
N VAL A 242 -24.67 2.55 5.51
CA VAL A 242 -25.55 3.62 6.01
C VAL A 242 -26.56 3.09 7.02
N ASP A 243 -27.15 1.92 6.74
CA ASP A 243 -28.11 1.25 7.61
C ASP A 243 -27.45 0.69 8.89
N SER A 244 -26.13 0.49 8.89
CA SER A 244 -25.40 -0.07 10.02
C SER A 244 -25.14 0.98 11.10
N ALA A 245 -25.16 0.55 12.37
CA ALA A 245 -24.71 1.37 13.50
C ALA A 245 -23.19 1.28 13.76
N CYS A 246 -22.44 0.58 12.88
CA CYS A 246 -21.00 0.45 13.01
C CYS A 246 -20.27 1.79 12.97
N GLN A 247 -19.12 1.83 13.66
CA GLN A 247 -18.19 2.94 13.66
C GLN A 247 -17.05 2.63 12.69
N LEU A 248 -17.38 2.53 11.40
CA LEU A 248 -16.39 2.21 10.36
C LEU A 248 -15.28 3.27 10.34
N GLU A 249 -14.03 2.84 10.39
CA GLU A 249 -12.82 3.67 10.39
C GLU A 249 -12.13 3.62 9.02
N THR A 250 -12.14 2.46 8.35
CA THR A 250 -11.47 2.25 7.05
C THR A 250 -12.40 1.57 6.05
N LEU A 251 -12.52 2.15 4.86
CA LEU A 251 -13.21 1.58 3.71
C LEU A 251 -12.29 1.62 2.48
N LYS A 252 -12.01 0.45 1.90
CA LYS A 252 -11.22 0.33 0.67
C LYS A 252 -12.01 -0.36 -0.43
N LEU A 253 -12.16 0.36 -1.55
CA LEU A 253 -12.90 -0.01 -2.75
C LEU A 253 -12.04 0.27 -3.99
N GLU A 254 -10.73 0.12 -3.89
CA GLU A 254 -9.81 0.32 -5.01
C GLU A 254 -10.10 -0.70 -6.11
N ASN A 255 -10.02 -0.32 -7.39
CA ASN A 255 -10.18 -1.23 -8.53
C ASN A 255 -11.48 -2.06 -8.44
N CYS A 256 -12.58 -1.42 -8.05
CA CYS A 256 -13.88 -2.06 -7.84
C CYS A 256 -14.91 -1.77 -8.94
N GLY A 257 -14.49 -1.11 -10.03
CA GLY A 257 -15.38 -0.74 -11.14
C GLY A 257 -16.33 0.40 -10.78
N LEU A 258 -15.93 1.31 -9.89
CA LEU A 258 -16.72 2.49 -9.53
C LEU A 258 -16.75 3.48 -10.70
N THR A 259 -17.89 4.16 -10.82
CA THR A 259 -18.16 5.20 -11.82
C THR A 259 -18.46 6.52 -11.11
N PRO A 260 -18.61 7.64 -11.85
CA PRO A 260 -19.03 8.90 -11.23
C PRO A 260 -20.39 8.80 -10.50
N ALA A 261 -21.27 7.88 -10.93
CA ALA A 261 -22.58 7.68 -10.30
C ALA A 261 -22.46 7.04 -8.91
N SER A 262 -21.47 6.16 -8.71
CA SER A 262 -21.19 5.54 -7.41
C SER A 262 -20.83 6.57 -6.32
N CYS A 263 -20.29 7.74 -6.70
CA CYS A 263 -19.94 8.79 -5.74
C CYS A 263 -21.15 9.31 -4.95
N LYS A 264 -22.35 9.27 -5.51
CA LYS A 264 -23.57 9.66 -4.78
C LYS A 264 -23.84 8.72 -3.59
N ASP A 265 -23.68 7.42 -3.80
CA ASP A 265 -23.85 6.43 -2.74
C ASP A 265 -22.72 6.56 -1.71
N LEU A 266 -21.48 6.80 -2.14
CA LEU A 266 -20.35 7.08 -1.23
C LEU A 266 -20.54 8.34 -0.38
N CYS A 267 -21.13 9.40 -0.92
CA CYS A 267 -21.46 10.61 -0.15
C CYS A 267 -22.33 10.30 1.06
N SER A 268 -23.27 9.37 0.92
CA SER A 268 -24.14 8.96 2.04
C SER A 268 -23.37 8.22 3.13
N VAL A 269 -22.35 7.43 2.77
CA VAL A 269 -21.45 6.78 3.72
C VAL A 269 -20.58 7.81 4.44
N VAL A 270 -19.91 8.70 3.71
CA VAL A 270 -19.05 9.74 4.30
C VAL A 270 -19.84 10.65 5.24
N ALA A 271 -21.07 11.01 4.89
CA ALA A 271 -21.93 11.84 5.75
C ALA A 271 -22.42 11.09 7.00
N SER A 272 -22.71 9.79 6.90
CA SER A 272 -23.24 8.99 8.01
C SER A 272 -22.16 8.44 8.95
N LYS A 273 -20.93 8.23 8.46
CA LYS A 273 -19.81 7.65 9.22
C LYS A 273 -18.80 8.70 9.64
N ALA A 274 -19.12 9.44 10.70
CA ALA A 274 -18.20 10.41 11.30
C ALA A 274 -16.90 9.77 11.85
N SER A 275 -16.91 8.46 12.08
CA SER A 275 -15.74 7.66 12.47
C SER A 275 -14.75 7.42 11.33
N LEU A 276 -15.17 7.57 10.06
CA LEU A 276 -14.35 7.21 8.90
C LEU A 276 -13.07 8.06 8.85
N GLN A 277 -11.93 7.38 8.92
CA GLN A 277 -10.58 7.96 8.90
C GLN A 277 -9.88 7.70 7.56
N GLU A 278 -10.14 6.57 6.91
CA GLU A 278 -9.49 6.19 5.66
C GLU A 278 -10.52 5.77 4.60
N LEU A 279 -10.40 6.39 3.43
CA LEU A 279 -11.21 6.07 2.26
C LEU A 279 -10.28 5.90 1.06
N ASP A 280 -10.25 4.70 0.53
CA ASP A 280 -9.46 4.34 -0.64
C ASP A 280 -10.36 3.97 -1.81
N LEU A 281 -10.27 4.76 -2.88
CA LEU A 281 -11.04 4.61 -4.10
C LEU A 281 -10.14 4.53 -5.33
N GLY A 282 -8.84 4.23 -5.17
CA GLY A 282 -7.88 4.20 -6.28
C GLY A 282 -8.27 3.26 -7.42
N GLY A 283 -7.76 3.50 -8.63
CA GLY A 283 -8.00 2.64 -9.80
C GLY A 283 -9.46 2.58 -10.27
N ASN A 284 -10.28 3.58 -9.94
CA ASN A 284 -11.68 3.64 -10.35
C ASN A 284 -11.95 4.84 -11.25
N LYS A 285 -12.84 4.70 -12.23
CA LYS A 285 -13.13 5.75 -13.22
C LYS A 285 -14.12 6.79 -12.68
N LEU A 286 -13.73 7.49 -11.60
CA LEU A 286 -14.56 8.49 -10.93
C LEU A 286 -14.67 9.78 -11.75
N GLY A 287 -13.56 10.20 -12.36
CA GLY A 287 -13.45 11.44 -13.12
C GLY A 287 -13.75 12.70 -12.30
N ASP A 288 -13.63 13.86 -12.95
CA ASP A 288 -13.93 15.15 -12.30
C ASP A 288 -15.38 15.22 -11.78
N GLN A 289 -16.33 14.61 -12.49
CA GLN A 289 -17.73 14.58 -12.09
C GLN A 289 -17.97 13.81 -10.78
N GLY A 290 -17.27 12.69 -10.59
CA GLY A 290 -17.33 11.91 -9.35
C GLY A 290 -16.74 12.69 -8.19
N ILE A 291 -15.59 13.34 -8.41
CA ILE A 291 -14.94 14.19 -7.41
C ILE A 291 -15.81 15.39 -7.02
N ALA A 292 -16.39 16.10 -7.99
CA ALA A 292 -17.32 17.19 -7.73
C ALA A 292 -18.55 16.73 -6.91
N THR A 293 -18.98 15.48 -7.10
CA THR A 293 -20.07 14.87 -6.32
C THR A 293 -19.64 14.54 -4.89
N LEU A 294 -18.39 14.07 -4.70
CA LEU A 294 -17.84 13.63 -3.43
C LEU A 294 -17.44 14.78 -2.50
N CYS A 295 -16.89 15.87 -3.05
CA CYS A 295 -16.38 17.00 -2.27
C CYS A 295 -17.38 17.58 -1.25
N PRO A 296 -18.67 17.80 -1.56
CA PRO A 296 -19.65 18.28 -0.57
C PRO A 296 -19.74 17.39 0.68
N ALA A 297 -19.63 16.07 0.54
CA ALA A 297 -19.65 15.15 1.66
C ALA A 297 -18.34 15.21 2.48
N LEU A 298 -17.20 15.35 1.81
CA LEU A 298 -15.90 15.55 2.48
C LEU A 298 -15.85 16.88 3.26
N LEU A 299 -16.47 17.93 2.72
CA LEU A 299 -16.60 19.24 3.36
C LEU A 299 -17.55 19.24 4.55
N HIS A 300 -18.38 18.21 4.71
CA HIS A 300 -19.33 18.16 5.81
C HIS A 300 -18.61 18.26 7.18
N PRO A 301 -19.14 19.00 8.17
CA PRO A 301 -18.46 19.22 9.44
C PRO A 301 -18.19 17.94 10.24
N SER A 302 -19.03 16.91 10.09
CA SER A 302 -18.84 15.62 10.76
C SER A 302 -17.73 14.76 10.14
N SER A 303 -17.37 15.00 8.88
CA SER A 303 -16.30 14.25 8.23
C SER A 303 -14.97 14.57 8.90
N ARG A 304 -14.24 13.53 9.31
CA ARG A 304 -12.92 13.65 9.95
C ARG A 304 -11.89 12.80 9.21
N LEU A 305 -12.09 12.65 7.90
CA LEU A 305 -11.21 11.83 7.07
C LEU A 305 -9.77 12.31 7.19
N ARG A 306 -8.87 11.35 7.41
CA ARG A 306 -7.43 11.53 7.59
C ARG A 306 -6.65 11.11 6.34
N VAL A 307 -7.09 10.03 5.69
CA VAL A 307 -6.43 9.43 4.53
C VAL A 307 -7.45 9.34 3.39
N LEU A 308 -7.09 9.92 2.24
CA LEU A 308 -7.89 9.85 1.02
C LEU A 308 -7.03 9.40 -0.15
N TRP A 309 -7.31 8.22 -0.68
CA TRP A 309 -6.60 7.68 -1.85
C TRP A 309 -7.51 7.73 -3.07
N LEU A 310 -7.05 8.44 -4.09
CA LEU A 310 -7.75 8.72 -5.35
C LEU A 310 -6.77 8.56 -6.53
N TRP A 311 -5.83 7.63 -6.42
CA TRP A 311 -4.87 7.37 -7.49
C TRP A 311 -5.56 6.73 -8.70
N ASP A 312 -5.09 7.03 -9.91
CA ASP A 312 -5.62 6.53 -11.18
C ASP A 312 -7.17 6.59 -11.25
N CYS A 313 -7.72 7.78 -10.97
CA CYS A 313 -9.16 8.01 -10.85
C CYS A 313 -9.77 8.84 -12.01
N ASP A 314 -9.04 8.98 -13.12
CA ASP A 314 -9.36 9.86 -14.25
C ASP A 314 -9.57 11.34 -13.85
N ILE A 315 -8.90 11.80 -12.78
CA ILE A 315 -9.01 13.17 -12.27
C ILE A 315 -8.13 14.11 -13.11
N THR A 316 -8.68 15.25 -13.51
CA THR A 316 -7.93 16.30 -14.19
C THR A 316 -7.69 17.49 -13.26
N THR A 317 -7.10 18.55 -13.80
CA THR A 317 -7.03 19.86 -13.13
C THR A 317 -8.39 20.34 -12.58
N THR A 318 -9.51 19.97 -13.22
CA THR A 318 -10.84 20.40 -12.78
C THR A 318 -11.23 19.76 -11.45
N GLY A 319 -11.19 18.43 -11.34
CA GLY A 319 -11.46 17.74 -10.07
C GLY A 319 -10.40 18.08 -9.00
N CYS A 320 -9.14 18.30 -9.41
CA CYS A 320 -8.10 18.80 -8.51
C CYS A 320 -8.49 20.14 -7.85
N ARG A 321 -9.11 21.06 -8.59
CA ARG A 321 -9.61 22.34 -8.07
C ARG A 321 -10.70 22.13 -7.01
N ASP A 322 -11.58 21.15 -7.20
CA ASP A 322 -12.60 20.82 -6.21
C ASP A 322 -11.99 20.20 -4.94
N LEU A 323 -11.00 19.32 -5.08
CA LEU A 323 -10.26 18.76 -3.94
C LEU A 323 -9.47 19.82 -3.17
N CYS A 324 -8.95 20.84 -3.85
CA CYS A 324 -8.29 21.97 -3.21
C CYS A 324 -9.21 22.71 -2.23
N GLN A 325 -10.53 22.76 -2.48
CA GLN A 325 -11.49 23.34 -1.53
C GLN A 325 -11.56 22.50 -0.25
N VAL A 326 -11.53 21.17 -0.38
CA VAL A 326 -11.50 20.24 0.76
C VAL A 326 -10.22 20.43 1.56
N LEU A 327 -9.06 20.47 0.90
CA LEU A 327 -7.75 20.63 1.54
C LEU A 327 -7.65 21.90 2.39
N ARG A 328 -8.23 23.01 1.92
CA ARG A 328 -8.22 24.29 2.63
C ARG A 328 -9.17 24.31 3.84
N ALA A 329 -10.23 23.52 3.80
CA ALA A 329 -11.29 23.52 4.81
C ALA A 329 -11.13 22.41 5.87
N LYS A 330 -10.41 21.33 5.56
CA LYS A 330 -10.34 20.11 6.38
C LYS A 330 -8.94 19.89 6.93
N GLU A 331 -8.66 20.46 8.10
CA GLU A 331 -7.43 20.22 8.85
C GLU A 331 -7.22 18.74 9.25
N SER A 332 -8.29 17.93 9.23
CA SER A 332 -8.22 16.50 9.54
C SER A 332 -7.45 15.70 8.50
N LEU A 333 -7.46 16.13 7.23
CA LEU A 333 -6.86 15.37 6.13
C LEU A 333 -5.34 15.49 6.20
N LYS A 334 -4.67 14.35 6.40
CA LYS A 334 -3.21 14.27 6.57
C LYS A 334 -2.53 13.63 5.36
N GLU A 335 -3.20 12.73 4.66
CA GLU A 335 -2.61 11.96 3.57
C GLU A 335 -3.53 12.00 2.36
N LEU A 336 -2.98 12.39 1.22
CA LEU A 336 -3.68 12.46 -0.05
C LEU A 336 -2.84 11.82 -1.15
N SER A 337 -3.44 10.84 -1.83
CA SER A 337 -2.88 10.28 -3.07
C SER A 337 -3.71 10.65 -4.28
N LEU A 338 -3.06 11.30 -5.24
CA LEU A 338 -3.57 11.62 -6.57
C LEU A 338 -2.67 11.03 -7.67
N ALA A 339 -1.82 10.06 -7.34
CA ALA A 339 -0.91 9.46 -8.28
C ALA A 339 -1.64 8.92 -9.53
N GLY A 340 -1.04 9.00 -10.71
CA GLY A 340 -1.63 8.51 -11.97
C GLY A 340 -2.74 9.37 -12.57
N ASN A 341 -3.10 10.52 -11.97
CA ASN A 341 -4.12 11.41 -12.51
C ASN A 341 -3.51 12.51 -13.39
N ALA A 342 -4.19 12.90 -14.47
CA ALA A 342 -3.69 13.92 -15.41
C ALA A 342 -3.89 15.35 -14.88
N LEU A 343 -3.23 15.68 -13.76
CA LEU A 343 -3.35 16.98 -13.09
C LEU A 343 -2.67 18.10 -13.88
N GLY A 344 -1.51 17.81 -14.46
CA GLY A 344 -0.63 18.78 -15.13
C GLY A 344 -0.06 19.84 -14.19
N ASP A 345 0.75 20.74 -14.75
CA ASP A 345 1.42 21.81 -13.98
C ASP A 345 0.42 22.76 -13.29
N GLU A 346 -0.73 22.99 -13.91
CA GLU A 346 -1.79 23.81 -13.33
C GLU A 346 -2.43 23.13 -12.10
N GLY A 347 -2.63 21.81 -12.13
CA GLY A 347 -3.09 21.06 -10.97
C GLY A 347 -2.07 21.12 -9.82
N ALA A 348 -0.78 20.95 -10.12
CA ALA A 348 0.29 21.13 -9.13
C ALA A 348 0.31 22.55 -8.55
N ARG A 349 0.14 23.59 -9.37
CA ARG A 349 0.02 24.97 -8.89
C ARG A 349 -1.12 25.14 -7.89
N LEU A 350 -2.31 24.63 -8.18
CA LEU A 350 -3.48 24.71 -7.30
C LEU A 350 -3.27 23.95 -5.97
N LEU A 351 -2.60 22.80 -6.01
CA LEU A 351 -2.21 22.05 -4.82
C LEU A 351 -1.22 22.85 -3.97
N CYS A 352 -0.18 23.42 -4.59
CA CYS A 352 0.81 24.26 -3.89
C CYS A 352 0.16 25.47 -3.23
N GLU A 353 -0.75 26.17 -3.91
CA GLU A 353 -1.51 27.28 -3.32
C GLU A 353 -2.32 26.84 -2.12
N SER A 354 -2.98 25.68 -2.21
CA SER A 354 -3.80 25.15 -1.11
C SER A 354 -2.96 24.72 0.09
N LEU A 355 -1.76 24.17 -0.14
CA LEU A 355 -0.81 23.80 0.92
C LEU A 355 -0.22 25.01 1.65
N LEU A 356 -0.25 26.20 1.05
CA LEU A 356 0.18 27.44 1.70
C LEU A 356 -0.91 28.06 2.58
N GLU A 357 -2.15 27.60 2.46
CA GLU A 357 -3.26 28.10 3.27
C GLU A 357 -3.19 27.55 4.71
N PRO A 358 -3.47 28.37 5.75
CA PRO A 358 -3.35 27.95 7.15
C PRO A 358 -4.22 26.74 7.55
N GLY A 359 -5.36 26.57 6.88
CA GLY A 359 -6.29 25.45 7.13
C GLY A 359 -5.82 24.11 6.56
N CYS A 360 -4.77 24.10 5.72
CA CYS A 360 -4.25 22.88 5.13
C CYS A 360 -3.11 22.31 5.97
N GLN A 361 -3.36 21.19 6.66
CA GLN A 361 -2.39 20.50 7.50
C GLN A 361 -2.00 19.13 6.93
N LEU A 362 -1.95 19.02 5.61
CA LEU A 362 -1.54 17.82 4.90
C LEU A 362 -0.07 17.49 5.23
N GLN A 363 0.20 16.21 5.48
CA GLN A 363 1.51 15.69 5.87
C GLN A 363 2.17 14.88 4.75
N SER A 364 1.38 14.13 3.97
CA SER A 364 1.88 13.35 2.85
C SER A 364 1.07 13.64 1.59
N LEU A 365 1.77 13.98 0.50
CA LEU A 365 1.20 14.22 -0.81
C LEU A 365 1.85 13.33 -1.87
N TRP A 366 1.02 12.56 -2.56
CA TRP A 366 1.46 11.61 -3.58
C TRP A 366 0.92 12.02 -4.94
N VAL A 367 1.81 12.52 -5.80
CA VAL A 367 1.50 13.01 -7.16
C VAL A 367 2.43 12.37 -8.20
N LYS A 368 2.77 11.09 -8.00
CA LYS A 368 3.47 10.29 -9.00
C LYS A 368 2.69 10.22 -10.31
N SER A 369 3.35 10.21 -11.46
CA SER A 369 2.70 10.03 -12.77
C SER A 369 1.55 11.03 -13.02
N CYS A 370 1.72 12.30 -12.64
CA CYS A 370 0.66 13.32 -12.71
C CYS A 370 0.76 14.26 -13.93
N GLY A 371 1.69 13.98 -14.84
CA GLY A 371 1.97 14.83 -16.00
C GLY A 371 2.63 16.15 -15.63
N LEU A 372 3.40 16.18 -14.53
CA LEU A 372 4.10 17.37 -14.06
C LEU A 372 5.40 17.57 -14.85
N THR A 373 5.78 18.82 -15.03
CA THR A 373 7.03 19.23 -15.70
C THR A 373 7.83 20.19 -14.84
N ALA A 374 9.03 20.57 -15.30
CA ALA A 374 9.84 21.62 -14.68
C ALA A 374 9.06 22.93 -14.42
N ALA A 375 7.99 23.23 -15.19
CA ALA A 375 7.23 24.45 -15.05
C ALA A 375 6.45 24.56 -13.72
N CYS A 376 6.11 23.44 -13.07
CA CYS A 376 5.47 23.48 -11.75
C CYS A 376 6.46 23.68 -10.60
N CYS A 377 7.75 23.34 -10.79
CA CYS A 377 8.75 23.30 -9.72
C CYS A 377 8.96 24.64 -8.97
N PRO A 378 8.87 25.84 -9.59
CA PRO A 378 8.91 27.09 -8.85
C PRO A 378 7.78 27.22 -7.81
N HIS A 379 6.58 26.72 -8.11
CA HIS A 379 5.44 26.72 -7.17
C HIS A 379 5.68 25.73 -6.03
N VAL A 380 6.21 24.55 -6.34
CA VAL A 380 6.58 23.53 -5.34
C VAL A 380 7.70 24.06 -4.44
N SER A 381 8.71 24.71 -5.00
CA SER A 381 9.82 25.34 -4.26
C SER A 381 9.33 26.42 -3.29
N ALA A 382 8.43 27.29 -3.75
CA ALA A 382 7.78 28.28 -2.90
C ALA A 382 6.96 27.62 -1.78
N MET A 383 6.23 26.53 -2.08
CA MET A 383 5.50 25.75 -1.09
C MET A 383 6.44 25.14 -0.04
N LEU A 384 7.52 24.47 -0.45
CA LEU A 384 8.50 23.83 0.44
C LEU A 384 9.21 24.83 1.37
N THR A 385 9.37 26.07 0.91
CA THR A 385 9.93 27.16 1.73
C THR A 385 9.01 27.55 2.88
N HIS A 386 7.71 27.66 2.64
CA HIS A 386 6.77 28.27 3.60
C HIS A 386 5.95 27.25 4.37
N ASN A 387 5.57 26.13 3.77
CA ASN A 387 4.79 25.08 4.42
C ASN A 387 5.59 24.45 5.57
N LYS A 388 4.88 24.10 6.66
CA LYS A 388 5.45 23.54 7.89
C LYS A 388 4.80 22.21 8.30
N HIS A 389 3.91 21.69 7.48
CA HIS A 389 3.10 20.49 7.77
C HIS A 389 3.50 19.30 6.91
N LEU A 390 3.90 19.54 5.66
CA LEU A 390 4.25 18.51 4.70
C LEU A 390 5.59 17.88 5.08
N VAL A 391 5.53 16.58 5.36
CA VAL A 391 6.66 15.74 5.76
C VAL A 391 7.11 14.85 4.60
N GLU A 392 6.20 14.48 3.72
CA GLU A 392 6.43 13.56 2.62
C GLU A 392 5.84 14.07 1.31
N LEU A 393 6.66 14.02 0.26
CA LEU A 393 6.27 14.40 -1.08
C LEU A 393 6.80 13.39 -2.08
N GLN A 394 5.88 12.66 -2.72
CA GLN A 394 6.18 11.81 -3.85
C GLN A 394 5.83 12.53 -5.15
N MET A 395 6.84 12.72 -6.00
CA MET A 395 6.71 13.31 -7.34
C MET A 395 7.31 12.41 -8.44
N SER A 396 7.60 11.14 -8.15
CA SER A 396 8.18 10.19 -9.11
C SER A 396 7.40 10.08 -10.43
N ASP A 397 8.03 9.61 -11.50
CA ASP A 397 7.43 9.47 -12.85
C ASP A 397 6.79 10.79 -13.34
N ASN A 398 7.55 11.88 -13.29
CA ASN A 398 7.17 13.19 -13.83
C ASN A 398 8.37 13.86 -14.49
N LYS A 399 8.17 14.60 -15.57
CA LYS A 399 9.26 15.16 -16.41
C LYS A 399 9.85 16.45 -15.83
N LEU A 400 10.37 16.37 -14.60
CA LEU A 400 10.91 17.51 -13.87
C LEU A 400 12.27 17.93 -14.43
N GLY A 401 13.12 16.96 -14.77
CA GLY A 401 14.47 17.18 -15.26
C GLY A 401 15.39 17.87 -14.26
N ASP A 402 16.66 18.05 -14.66
CA ASP A 402 17.67 18.72 -13.83
C ASP A 402 17.25 20.13 -13.38
N SER A 403 16.60 20.91 -14.27
CA SER A 403 16.15 22.26 -13.95
C SER A 403 15.03 22.26 -12.91
N GLY A 404 14.08 21.33 -13.00
CA GLY A 404 13.02 21.19 -12.00
C GLY A 404 13.58 20.80 -10.64
N VAL A 405 14.48 19.81 -10.60
CA VAL A 405 15.15 19.39 -9.36
C VAL A 405 15.97 20.53 -8.75
N GLN A 406 16.67 21.32 -9.57
CA GLN A 406 17.40 22.49 -9.08
C GLN A 406 16.46 23.48 -8.37
N GLU A 407 15.28 23.76 -8.92
CA GLU A 407 14.27 24.63 -8.28
C GLU A 407 13.77 24.04 -6.96
N LEU A 408 13.49 22.73 -6.90
CA LEU A 408 13.11 22.06 -5.65
C LEU A 408 14.20 22.18 -4.58
N CYS A 409 15.47 21.98 -4.96
CA CYS A 409 16.61 22.14 -4.07
C CYS A 409 16.72 23.55 -3.49
N GLN A 410 16.38 24.61 -4.26
CA GLN A 410 16.40 25.98 -3.74
C GLN A 410 15.42 26.18 -2.57
N GLY A 411 14.22 25.62 -2.68
CA GLY A 411 13.21 25.69 -1.62
C GLY A 411 13.58 24.84 -0.41
N LEU A 412 14.10 23.63 -0.63
CA LEU A 412 14.52 22.73 0.44
C LEU A 412 15.81 23.18 1.15
N SER A 413 16.62 24.02 0.50
CA SER A 413 17.82 24.60 1.12
C SER A 413 17.49 25.66 2.18
N GLN A 414 16.24 26.10 2.26
CA GLN A 414 15.83 27.09 3.25
C GLN A 414 15.85 26.48 4.66
N PRO A 415 16.33 27.21 5.69
CA PRO A 415 16.41 26.69 7.06
C PRO A 415 15.08 26.25 7.67
N SER A 416 13.97 26.72 7.08
CA SER A 416 12.61 26.42 7.54
C SER A 416 11.98 25.21 6.85
N ALA A 417 12.67 24.55 5.92
CA ALA A 417 12.16 23.37 5.22
C ALA A 417 11.96 22.20 6.21
N THR A 418 10.77 21.59 6.18
CA THR A 418 10.35 20.53 7.12
C THR A 418 10.26 19.14 6.49
N LEU A 419 10.36 19.05 5.16
CA LEU A 419 10.23 17.81 4.41
C LEU A 419 11.27 16.77 4.85
N ARG A 420 10.83 15.55 5.12
CA ARG A 420 11.67 14.42 5.53
C ARG A 420 11.81 13.37 4.44
N VAL A 421 10.80 13.18 3.60
CA VAL A 421 10.78 12.16 2.56
C VAL A 421 10.50 12.82 1.21
N LEU A 422 11.38 12.58 0.25
CA LEU A 422 11.25 13.08 -1.11
C LEU A 422 11.50 11.97 -2.11
N TRP A 423 10.50 11.65 -2.93
CA TRP A 423 10.65 10.66 -4.00
C TRP A 423 10.63 11.33 -5.37
N LEU A 424 11.74 11.16 -6.09
CA LEU A 424 12.02 11.71 -7.41
C LEU A 424 12.47 10.62 -8.39
N GLY A 425 12.02 9.38 -8.18
CA GLY A 425 12.33 8.29 -9.10
C GLY A 425 11.71 8.52 -10.48
N ASP A 426 12.40 8.17 -11.57
CA ASP A 426 11.91 8.37 -12.94
C ASP A 426 11.49 9.82 -13.24
N CYS A 427 12.34 10.80 -12.89
CA CYS A 427 12.05 12.23 -13.01
C CYS A 427 12.92 12.95 -14.06
N ASP A 428 13.51 12.20 -15.00
CA ASP A 428 14.51 12.70 -15.96
C ASP A 428 15.74 13.35 -15.28
N VAL A 429 16.14 12.86 -14.09
CA VAL A 429 17.28 13.41 -13.32
C VAL A 429 18.60 12.83 -13.85
N ALA A 430 19.49 13.70 -14.27
CA ALA A 430 20.84 13.37 -14.70
C ALA A 430 21.88 13.93 -13.72
N ASN A 431 23.16 13.92 -14.12
CA ASN A 431 24.27 14.40 -13.30
C ASN A 431 24.13 15.88 -12.87
N GLY A 432 23.44 16.72 -13.64
CA GLY A 432 23.17 18.11 -13.26
C GLY A 432 22.23 18.21 -12.04
N GLY A 433 21.20 17.36 -12.00
CA GLY A 433 20.32 17.20 -10.85
C GLY A 433 21.07 16.68 -9.64
N CYS A 434 21.96 15.69 -9.81
CA CYS A 434 22.82 15.18 -8.72
C CYS A 434 23.69 16.29 -8.11
N ASN A 435 24.23 17.21 -8.91
CA ASN A 435 24.99 18.36 -8.38
C ASN A 435 24.14 19.25 -7.46
N SER A 436 22.88 19.50 -7.85
CA SER A 436 21.94 20.29 -7.06
C SER A 436 21.54 19.57 -5.77
N LEU A 437 21.25 18.28 -5.85
CA LEU A 437 20.91 17.43 -4.70
C LEU A 437 22.10 17.29 -3.73
N ALA A 438 23.32 17.10 -4.24
CA ALA A 438 24.53 17.09 -3.41
C ALA A 438 24.67 18.40 -2.61
N SER A 439 24.49 19.54 -3.29
CA SER A 439 24.51 20.86 -2.64
C SER A 439 23.42 21.00 -1.58
N LEU A 440 22.22 20.47 -1.85
CA LEU A 440 21.12 20.42 -0.89
C LEU A 440 21.47 19.59 0.36
N LEU A 441 22.04 18.39 0.20
CA LEU A 441 22.37 17.47 1.30
C LEU A 441 23.42 18.03 2.28
N VAL A 442 24.23 18.99 1.83
CA VAL A 442 25.18 19.69 2.70
C VAL A 442 24.48 20.66 3.65
N VAL A 443 23.40 21.32 3.20
CA VAL A 443 22.75 22.42 3.93
C VAL A 443 21.47 22.01 4.64
N ASN A 444 20.68 21.13 4.01
CA ASN A 444 19.40 20.68 4.54
C ASN A 444 19.61 19.68 5.67
N ARG A 445 18.86 19.88 6.77
CA ARG A 445 18.94 19.04 7.98
C ARG A 445 17.62 18.34 8.30
N SER A 446 16.60 18.46 7.44
CA SER A 446 15.27 17.86 7.63
C SER A 446 15.07 16.58 6.81
N LEU A 447 15.63 16.51 5.61
CA LEU A 447 15.50 15.35 4.74
C LEU A 447 16.17 14.12 5.37
N ARG A 448 15.46 13.00 5.34
CA ARG A 448 15.86 11.69 5.88
C ARG A 448 15.84 10.61 4.83
N GLU A 449 14.91 10.70 3.88
CA GLU A 449 14.78 9.74 2.81
C GLU A 449 14.72 10.46 1.46
N LEU A 450 15.53 9.96 0.53
CA LEU A 450 15.57 10.41 -0.84
C LEU A 450 15.52 9.20 -1.78
N ASP A 451 14.54 9.17 -2.67
CA ASP A 451 14.46 8.17 -3.73
C ASP A 451 14.78 8.81 -5.09
N LEU A 452 15.77 8.27 -5.77
CA LEU A 452 16.23 8.68 -7.10
C LEU A 452 16.19 7.53 -8.11
N SER A 453 15.48 6.44 -7.79
CA SER A 453 15.42 5.23 -8.62
C SER A 453 15.05 5.52 -10.08
N ASN A 454 15.51 4.68 -11.00
CA ASN A 454 15.16 4.72 -12.42
C ASN A 454 15.41 6.09 -13.09
N ASN A 455 16.49 6.78 -12.74
CA ASN A 455 16.92 8.03 -13.35
C ASN A 455 18.21 7.85 -14.16
N CYS A 456 18.60 8.86 -14.94
CA CYS A 456 19.62 8.74 -15.98
C CYS A 456 21.00 9.30 -15.59
N MET A 457 21.33 9.28 -14.29
CA MET A 457 22.68 9.63 -13.81
C MET A 457 23.68 8.48 -14.01
N ASP A 458 24.97 8.82 -14.13
CA ASP A 458 26.08 7.86 -14.21
C ASP A 458 26.97 7.95 -12.96
N ASP A 459 28.10 7.23 -12.97
CA ASP A 459 29.10 7.25 -11.90
C ASP A 459 29.44 8.66 -11.39
N ARG A 460 29.48 9.68 -12.26
CA ARG A 460 29.81 11.05 -11.85
C ARG A 460 28.73 11.65 -10.96
N GLY A 461 27.46 11.40 -11.27
CA GLY A 461 26.33 11.85 -10.46
C GLY A 461 26.32 11.17 -9.10
N ILE A 462 26.53 9.86 -9.07
CA ILE A 462 26.58 9.08 -7.84
C ILE A 462 27.74 9.51 -6.95
N LEU A 463 28.95 9.60 -7.49
CA LEU A 463 30.13 10.06 -6.74
C LEU A 463 29.92 11.45 -6.14
N ARG A 464 29.22 12.34 -6.86
CA ARG A 464 28.89 13.67 -6.35
C ARG A 464 27.93 13.64 -5.15
N LEU A 465 26.93 12.76 -5.18
CA LEU A 465 26.04 12.55 -4.03
C LEU A 465 26.84 11.99 -2.85
N MET A 466 27.71 11.01 -3.09
CA MET A 466 28.55 10.39 -2.07
C MET A 466 29.43 11.39 -1.31
N GLU A 467 30.06 12.34 -2.01
CA GLU A 467 30.84 13.42 -1.38
C GLU A 467 30.03 14.18 -0.31
N SER A 468 28.72 14.32 -0.50
CA SER A 468 27.84 15.00 0.44
C SER A 468 27.36 14.07 1.56
N LEU A 469 27.09 12.79 1.23
CA LEU A 469 26.65 11.76 2.18
C LEU A 469 27.74 11.41 3.21
N GLU A 470 29.01 11.43 2.79
CA GLU A 470 30.17 11.18 3.66
C GLU A 470 30.31 12.18 4.80
N ARG A 471 29.71 13.37 4.64
CA ARG A 471 29.84 14.40 5.66
C ARG A 471 29.13 13.98 6.96
N PRO A 472 29.75 14.21 8.13
CA PRO A 472 29.14 13.87 9.42
C PRO A 472 27.83 14.61 9.71
N ASP A 473 27.66 15.79 9.11
CA ASP A 473 26.50 16.66 9.30
C ASP A 473 25.33 16.32 8.36
N CYS A 474 25.55 15.52 7.30
CA CYS A 474 24.49 15.06 6.41
C CYS A 474 23.51 14.17 7.17
N ALA A 475 22.24 14.60 7.19
CA ALA A 475 21.18 14.02 8.01
C ALA A 475 20.37 12.93 7.31
N LEU A 476 20.72 12.58 6.07
CA LEU A 476 20.04 11.55 5.30
C LEU A 476 20.26 10.17 5.95
N GLU A 477 19.16 9.43 6.12
CA GLU A 477 19.09 8.10 6.73
C GLU A 477 18.87 7.01 5.67
N GLN A 478 18.21 7.33 4.55
CA GLN A 478 17.97 6.40 3.46
C GLN A 478 18.12 7.06 2.09
N LEU A 479 18.83 6.37 1.19
CA LEU A 479 18.95 6.71 -0.22
C LEU A 479 18.56 5.50 -1.07
N VAL A 480 17.59 5.68 -1.96
CA VAL A 480 17.09 4.64 -2.87
C VAL A 480 17.53 4.94 -4.31
N LEU A 481 18.16 3.96 -4.96
CA LEU A 481 18.85 4.05 -6.24
C LEU A 481 18.56 2.86 -7.16
N TYR A 482 17.37 2.26 -7.05
CA TYR A 482 17.01 1.10 -7.89
C TYR A 482 17.11 1.44 -9.38
N ASP A 483 17.50 0.46 -10.19
CA ASP A 483 17.53 0.56 -11.66
C ASP A 483 18.39 1.71 -12.20
N ILE A 484 19.50 2.04 -11.53
CA ILE A 484 20.52 2.98 -12.02
C ILE A 484 21.79 2.20 -12.38
N TYR A 485 22.40 2.55 -13.52
CA TYR A 485 23.62 1.89 -13.97
C TYR A 485 24.88 2.66 -13.55
N TRP A 486 25.79 1.99 -12.85
CA TRP A 486 27.14 2.47 -12.54
C TRP A 486 28.16 1.33 -12.62
N THR A 487 29.46 1.67 -12.57
CA THR A 487 30.54 0.68 -12.62
C THR A 487 30.72 -0.05 -11.30
N GLN A 488 31.36 -1.24 -11.35
CA GLN A 488 31.74 -1.99 -10.14
C GLN A 488 32.59 -1.15 -9.16
N GLN A 489 33.41 -0.22 -9.68
CA GLN A 489 34.19 0.66 -8.82
C GLN A 489 33.29 1.57 -7.96
N THR A 490 32.21 2.10 -8.54
CA THR A 490 31.23 2.91 -7.82
C THR A 490 30.44 2.06 -6.83
N GLU A 491 30.09 0.83 -7.20
CA GLU A 491 29.46 -0.14 -6.30
C GLU A 491 30.30 -0.39 -5.04
N ASP A 492 31.59 -0.71 -5.21
CA ASP A 492 32.50 -0.97 -4.09
C ASP A 492 32.62 0.26 -3.17
N LEU A 493 32.60 1.47 -3.74
CA LEU A 493 32.63 2.71 -2.98
C LEU A 493 31.33 2.95 -2.20
N LEU A 494 30.17 2.64 -2.77
CA LEU A 494 28.86 2.75 -2.12
C LEU A 494 28.74 1.77 -0.97
N GLN A 495 29.16 0.52 -1.15
CA GLN A 495 29.18 -0.47 -0.08
C GLN A 495 30.10 -0.01 1.07
N ALA A 496 31.31 0.44 0.74
CA ALA A 496 32.24 0.96 1.74
C ALA A 496 31.70 2.21 2.46
N LEU A 497 30.89 3.05 1.79
CA LEU A 497 30.21 4.17 2.43
C LEU A 497 29.16 3.70 3.44
N GLY A 498 28.33 2.71 3.08
CA GLY A 498 27.34 2.11 3.97
C GLY A 498 27.98 1.51 5.23
N GLU A 499 29.14 0.86 5.09
CA GLU A 499 29.91 0.33 6.22
C GLU A 499 30.48 1.45 7.11
N ARG A 500 31.00 2.53 6.53
CA ARG A 500 31.52 3.71 7.27
C ARG A 500 30.42 4.50 7.98
N LYS A 501 29.19 4.49 7.45
CA LYS A 501 28.05 5.25 7.96
C LYS A 501 26.82 4.35 8.15
N PRO A 502 26.79 3.52 9.22
CA PRO A 502 25.72 2.53 9.43
C PRO A 502 24.33 3.15 9.67
N GLY A 503 24.25 4.44 9.98
CA GLY A 503 22.99 5.19 10.07
C GLY A 503 22.41 5.60 8.71
N LEU A 504 23.14 5.39 7.61
CA LEU A 504 22.69 5.60 6.24
C LEU A 504 22.46 4.24 5.56
N ARG A 505 21.22 3.98 5.14
CA ARG A 505 20.86 2.83 4.32
C ARG A 505 20.86 3.22 2.85
N ILE A 506 21.70 2.57 2.06
CA ILE A 506 21.68 2.68 0.60
C ILE A 506 20.96 1.44 0.07
N ILE A 507 19.95 1.66 -0.78
CA ILE A 507 19.13 0.61 -1.39
C ILE A 507 19.27 0.76 -2.90
N SER A 508 19.64 -0.30 -3.59
CA SER A 508 19.93 -0.29 -5.04
C SER A 508 19.55 -1.60 -5.71
#